data_AF-A0A1G7AJX2-F1
#
_entry.id   AF-A0A1G7AJX2-F1
#
_cell.length_a   1.000
_cell.length_b   1.000
_cell.length_c   1.000
_cell.angle_alpha   90.00
_cell.angle_beta   90.00
_cell.angle_gamma   90.00
#
_symmetry.space_group_name_H-M   'P 1'
#
loop_
_entity.id
_entity.type
_entity.pdbx_description
1 polymer ?
#
loop_
_entity_poly.entity_id
_entity_poly.type
_entity_poly.pdbx_seq_one_letter_code
_entity_poly.pdbx_strand_id
1 'polypeptide(L)'
;MKINNEKDYQKYLHEVDALMKKGEENLSKSELKRIGTLSASLEAYEDTVYPIIKPEGLIGMVEVKMFEKKMSQTDFAKASGISLPKINQIINGKRKADIPFAKAVHKILDIPADYILSHL
;
A
#
# COMPACT_ATOMS: atom_id res chain seq x y z
N MET A 1 24.50 -3.18 4.07
CA MET A 1 24.80 -2.09 3.10
C MET A 1 23.61 -1.15 3.14
N LYS A 2 23.77 0.16 2.86
CA LYS A 2 22.63 1.09 2.89
C LYS A 2 22.33 1.58 1.48
N ILE A 3 21.08 1.43 1.04
CA ILE A 3 20.58 1.96 -0.23
C ILE A 3 19.99 3.34 0.09
N ASN A 4 20.42 4.37 -0.63
CA ASN A 4 20.03 5.77 -0.34
C ASN A 4 19.31 6.44 -1.51
N ASN A 5 19.23 5.80 -2.67
CA ASN A 5 18.64 6.39 -3.87
C ASN A 5 18.04 5.30 -4.78
N GLU A 6 17.13 5.73 -5.64
CA GLU A 6 16.37 4.86 -6.56
C GLU A 6 17.27 4.09 -7.53
N LYS A 7 18.38 4.70 -7.97
CA LYS A 7 19.30 4.08 -8.92
C LYS A 7 19.98 2.85 -8.32
N ASP A 8 20.44 2.97 -7.08
CA ASP A 8 21.02 1.87 -6.33
C ASP A 8 19.97 0.79 -6.03
N TYR A 9 18.77 1.20 -5.65
CA TYR A 9 17.64 0.29 -5.44
C TYR A 9 17.37 -0.57 -6.67
N GLN A 10 17.14 0.04 -7.83
CA GLN A 10 16.88 -0.69 -9.09
C GLN A 10 18.02 -1.61 -9.49
N LYS A 11 19.27 -1.16 -9.33
CA LYS A 11 20.45 -1.98 -9.61
C LYS A 11 20.47 -3.25 -8.76
N TYR A 12 20.27 -3.12 -7.45
CA TYR A 12 20.33 -4.25 -6.53
C TYR A 12 19.10 -5.16 -6.63
N LEU A 13 17.93 -4.60 -6.94
CA LEU A 13 16.73 -5.37 -7.26
C LEU A 13 16.97 -6.29 -8.46
N HIS A 14 17.57 -5.75 -9.54
CA HIS A 14 17.95 -6.54 -10.71
C HIS A 14 19.01 -7.61 -10.40
N GLU A 15 19.96 -7.32 -9.51
CA GLU A 15 20.97 -8.30 -9.07
C GLU A 15 20.31 -9.47 -8.32
N VAL A 16 19.38 -9.18 -7.40
CA VAL A 16 18.63 -10.20 -6.67
C VAL A 16 17.78 -11.04 -7.63
N ASP A 17 17.03 -10.41 -8.55
CA ASP A 17 16.21 -11.10 -9.54
C ASP A 17 17.06 -12.03 -10.44
N ALA A 18 18.21 -11.56 -10.92
CA ALA A 18 19.12 -12.36 -11.74
C ALA A 18 19.69 -13.56 -10.97
N LEU A 19 19.98 -13.40 -9.67
CA LEU A 19 20.42 -14.51 -8.82
C LEU A 19 19.28 -15.50 -8.55
N MET A 20 18.10 -15.02 -8.20
CA MET A 20 16.93 -15.89 -7.93
C MET A 20 16.53 -16.71 -9.16
N LYS A 21 16.63 -16.15 -10.38
CA LYS A 21 16.36 -16.85 -11.63
C LYS A 21 17.27 -18.04 -11.92
N LYS A 22 18.44 -18.13 -11.27
CA LYS A 22 19.29 -19.32 -11.38
C LYS A 22 18.65 -20.56 -10.75
N GLY A 23 17.71 -20.38 -9.83
CA GLY A 23 17.12 -21.45 -9.03
C GLY A 23 18.00 -21.81 -7.84
N GLU A 24 17.38 -22.13 -6.71
CA GLU A 24 18.05 -22.35 -5.42
C GLU A 24 19.15 -23.42 -5.48
N GLU A 25 18.88 -24.52 -6.19
CA GLU A 25 19.82 -25.64 -6.36
C GLU A 25 21.13 -25.25 -7.06
N ASN A 26 21.11 -24.16 -7.85
CA ASN A 26 22.26 -23.69 -8.63
C ASN A 26 23.01 -22.53 -7.95
N LEU A 27 22.62 -22.14 -6.75
CA LEU A 27 23.24 -21.03 -6.02
C LEU A 27 24.35 -21.52 -5.10
N SER A 28 25.50 -20.85 -5.18
CA SER A 28 26.57 -21.02 -4.21
C SER A 28 26.19 -20.44 -2.85
N LYS A 29 26.86 -20.89 -1.78
CA LYS A 29 26.70 -20.33 -0.43
C LYS A 29 26.96 -18.82 -0.37
N SER A 30 27.90 -18.32 -1.17
CA SER A 30 28.18 -16.88 -1.26
C SER A 30 27.05 -16.11 -1.94
N GLU A 31 26.44 -16.67 -2.99
CA GLU A 31 25.30 -16.04 -3.66
C GLU A 31 24.06 -16.03 -2.76
N LEU A 32 23.77 -17.11 -2.04
CA LEU A 32 22.69 -17.14 -1.05
C LEU A 32 22.88 -16.05 0.03
N LYS A 33 24.10 -15.93 0.56
CA LYS A 33 24.43 -14.87 1.52
C LYS A 33 24.30 -13.47 0.91
N ARG A 34 24.65 -13.32 -0.38
CA ARG A 34 24.53 -12.06 -1.12
C ARG A 34 23.06 -11.67 -1.28
N ILE A 35 22.20 -12.61 -1.69
CA ILE A 35 20.74 -12.41 -1.78
C ILE A 35 20.23 -11.94 -0.42
N GLY A 36 20.49 -12.67 0.67
CA GLY A 36 19.99 -12.29 1.99
C GLY A 36 20.44 -10.89 2.43
N THR A 37 21.69 -10.52 2.14
CA THR A 37 22.21 -9.18 2.46
C THR A 37 21.54 -8.08 1.63
N LEU A 38 21.33 -8.33 0.33
CA LEU A 38 20.70 -7.37 -0.58
C LEU A 38 19.21 -7.23 -0.29
N SER A 39 18.49 -8.34 -0.10
CA SER A 39 17.07 -8.35 0.27
C SER A 39 16.82 -7.55 1.55
N ALA A 40 17.61 -7.76 2.61
CA ALA A 40 17.48 -6.96 3.83
C ALA A 40 17.79 -5.46 3.62
N SER A 41 18.69 -5.14 2.67
CA SER A 41 19.01 -3.74 2.35
C SER A 41 17.94 -3.06 1.48
N LEU A 42 17.29 -3.83 0.59
CA LEU A 42 16.17 -3.40 -0.24
C LEU A 42 14.93 -3.17 0.61
N GLU A 43 14.58 -4.13 1.47
CA GLU A 43 13.46 -4.01 2.43
C GLU A 43 13.60 -2.75 3.30
N ALA A 44 14.78 -2.52 3.88
CA ALA A 44 15.03 -1.33 4.68
C ALA A 44 14.92 0.00 3.89
N TYR A 45 15.12 -0.02 2.57
CA TYR A 45 14.88 1.15 1.71
C TYR A 45 13.40 1.29 1.35
N GLU A 46 12.75 0.19 0.99
CA GLU A 46 11.30 0.12 0.71
C GLU A 46 10.49 0.61 1.90
N ASP A 47 10.83 0.24 3.14
CA ASP A 47 10.17 0.75 4.35
C ASP A 47 10.21 2.28 4.47
N THR A 48 11.23 2.93 3.89
CA THR A 48 11.38 4.40 3.92
C THR A 48 10.71 5.11 2.75
N VAL A 49 10.58 4.45 1.60
CA VAL A 49 10.09 5.06 0.34
C VAL A 49 8.68 4.60 -0.02
N TYR A 50 8.37 3.34 0.26
CA TYR A 50 7.10 2.65 0.03
C TYR A 50 6.57 2.04 1.33
N PRO A 51 6.32 2.86 2.38
CA PRO A 51 5.85 2.33 3.65
C PRO A 51 4.56 1.54 3.43
N ILE A 52 4.53 0.29 3.90
CA ILE A 52 3.30 -0.49 3.98
C ILE A 52 2.45 0.17 5.07
N ILE A 53 1.58 1.09 4.66
CA ILE A 53 0.62 1.72 5.56
C ILE A 53 -0.37 0.63 5.95
N LYS A 54 -0.22 0.08 7.16
CA LYS A 54 -1.32 -0.68 7.76
C LYS A 54 -2.52 0.25 7.78
N PRO A 55 -3.70 -0.18 7.29
CA PRO A 55 -4.87 0.67 7.28
C PRO A 55 -5.20 1.08 8.72
N GLU A 56 -4.87 2.31 9.10
CA GLU A 56 -5.24 2.85 10.41
C GLU A 56 -6.70 3.30 10.37
N GLY A 57 -7.53 2.60 11.13
CA GLY A 57 -8.96 2.90 11.25
C GLY A 57 -9.75 2.74 9.95
N LEU A 58 -10.83 3.50 9.84
CA LEU A 58 -11.72 3.45 8.69
C LEU A 58 -11.07 4.01 7.41
N ILE A 59 -10.34 5.12 7.52
CA ILE A 59 -9.77 5.81 6.35
C ILE A 59 -8.68 4.97 5.69
N GLY A 60 -7.76 4.39 6.47
CA GLY A 60 -6.76 3.50 5.89
C GLY A 60 -7.40 2.32 5.17
N MET A 61 -8.47 1.73 5.73
CA MET A 61 -9.18 0.62 5.08
C MET A 61 -9.86 1.06 3.78
N VAL A 62 -10.41 2.28 3.74
CA VAL A 62 -10.96 2.88 2.53
C VAL A 62 -9.90 3.00 1.44
N GLU A 63 -8.70 3.51 1.77
CA GLU A 63 -7.59 3.65 0.83
C GLU A 63 -7.13 2.30 0.27
N VAL A 64 -7.00 1.28 1.13
CA VAL A 64 -6.66 -0.09 0.72
C VAL A 64 -7.72 -0.65 -0.23
N LYS A 65 -9.01 -0.54 0.11
CA LYS A 65 -10.09 -1.06 -0.75
C LYS A 65 -10.20 -0.34 -2.08
N MET A 66 -9.94 0.97 -2.09
CA MET A 66 -9.87 1.74 -3.33
C MET A 66 -8.69 1.29 -4.19
N PHE A 67 -7.52 1.06 -3.60
CA PHE A 67 -6.35 0.52 -4.29
C PHE A 67 -6.62 -0.87 -4.89
N GLU A 68 -7.16 -1.81 -4.10
CA GLU A 68 -7.54 -3.16 -4.55
C GLU A 68 -8.49 -3.14 -5.76
N LYS A 69 -9.43 -2.18 -5.77
CA LYS A 69 -10.40 -1.99 -6.85
C LYS A 69 -9.89 -1.12 -8.00
N LYS A 70 -8.62 -0.67 -7.98
CA LYS A 70 -8.06 0.32 -8.94
C LYS A 70 -8.94 1.56 -9.10
N MET A 71 -9.54 2.01 -7.99
CA MET A 71 -10.52 3.08 -7.94
C MET A 71 -9.89 4.37 -7.41
N SER A 72 -9.97 5.46 -8.17
CA SER A 72 -9.51 6.77 -7.69
C SER A 72 -10.53 7.43 -6.75
N GLN A 73 -10.12 8.46 -5.99
CA GLN A 73 -11.05 9.29 -5.18
C GLN A 73 -12.13 9.94 -6.05
N THR A 74 -11.78 10.30 -7.28
CA THR A 74 -12.72 10.82 -8.28
C THR A 74 -13.76 9.78 -8.68
N ASP A 75 -13.35 8.52 -8.87
CA ASP A 75 -14.27 7.44 -9.22
C ASP A 75 -15.16 7.06 -8.05
N PHE A 76 -14.60 7.01 -6.84
CA PHE A 76 -15.37 6.82 -5.61
C PHE A 76 -16.39 7.95 -5.39
N ALA A 77 -16.03 9.20 -5.69
CA ALA A 77 -16.96 10.33 -5.64
C ALA A 77 -18.13 10.17 -6.61
N LYS A 78 -17.84 9.80 -7.86
CA LYS A 78 -18.88 9.52 -8.87
C LYS A 78 -19.79 8.38 -8.44
N ALA A 79 -19.23 7.28 -7.93
CA ALA A 79 -19.99 6.11 -7.52
C ALA A 79 -20.84 6.36 -6.25
N SER A 80 -20.33 7.16 -5.32
CA SER A 80 -21.00 7.46 -4.04
C SER A 80 -22.02 8.58 -4.12
N GLY A 81 -21.99 9.40 -5.17
CA GLY A 81 -22.76 10.65 -5.25
C GLY A 81 -22.29 11.70 -4.24
N ILE A 82 -21.15 11.50 -3.59
CA ILE A 82 -20.54 12.46 -2.67
C ILE A 82 -19.57 13.33 -3.46
N SER A 83 -19.55 14.64 -3.19
CA SER A 83 -18.63 15.53 -3.88
C SER A 83 -17.17 15.16 -3.58
N LEU A 84 -16.34 15.19 -4.63
CA LEU A 84 -14.89 14.93 -4.51
C LEU A 84 -14.21 15.80 -3.42
N PRO A 85 -14.51 17.11 -3.29
CA PRO A 85 -13.95 17.91 -2.20
C PRO A 85 -14.28 17.36 -0.80
N LYS A 86 -15.50 16.85 -0.60
CA LYS A 86 -15.91 16.27 0.69
C LYS A 86 -15.16 14.96 0.96
N ILE A 87 -15.02 14.07 -0.03
CA ILE A 87 -14.24 12.84 0.11
C ILE A 87 -12.79 13.15 0.46
N ASN A 88 -12.17 14.10 -0.25
CA ASN A 88 -10.78 14.47 0.00
C ASN A 88 -10.59 15.08 1.39
N GLN A 89 -11.55 15.88 1.88
CA GLN A 89 -11.50 16.39 3.24
C GLN A 89 -11.60 15.27 4.29
N ILE A 90 -12.42 14.25 4.05
CA ILE A 90 -12.57 13.11 4.96
C ILE A 90 -11.30 12.24 4.97
N ILE A 91 -10.79 11.86 3.80
CA ILE A 91 -9.59 11.02 3.68
C ILE A 91 -8.36 11.74 4.27
N ASN A 92 -8.21 13.04 4.04
CA ASN A 92 -7.10 13.81 4.61
C ASN A 92 -7.30 14.20 6.09
N GLY A 93 -8.32 13.67 6.77
CA GLY A 93 -8.60 13.96 8.19
C GLY A 93 -9.08 15.38 8.50
N LYS A 94 -9.30 16.22 7.49
CA LYS A 94 -9.80 17.61 7.64
C LYS A 94 -11.29 17.66 8.01
N ARG A 95 -12.02 16.56 7.81
CA ARG A 95 -13.43 16.41 8.13
C ARG A 95 -13.68 15.00 8.68
N LYS A 96 -14.54 14.87 9.69
CA LYS A 96 -14.97 13.55 10.19
C LYS A 96 -15.83 12.81 9.17
N ALA A 97 -15.70 11.49 9.15
CA ALA A 97 -16.59 10.62 8.38
C ALA A 97 -18.03 10.78 8.89
N ASP A 98 -18.99 10.94 7.98
CA ASP A 98 -20.41 11.04 8.30
C ASP A 98 -21.19 9.83 7.77
N ILE A 99 -22.45 9.68 8.20
CA ILE A 99 -23.30 8.54 7.83
C ILE A 99 -23.41 8.35 6.30
N PRO A 100 -23.56 9.40 5.46
CA PRO A 100 -23.48 9.25 4.01
C PRO A 100 -22.17 8.62 3.53
N PHE A 101 -21.03 9.05 4.07
CA PHE A 101 -19.73 8.47 3.75
C PHE A 101 -19.64 7.00 4.19
N ALA A 102 -20.03 6.67 5.42
CA ALA A 102 -20.05 5.30 5.91
C ALA A 102 -20.92 4.36 5.04
N LYS A 103 -22.10 4.83 4.62
CA LYS A 103 -22.97 4.07 3.70
C LYS A 103 -22.33 3.85 2.34
N ALA A 104 -21.66 4.87 1.79
CA ALA A 104 -20.95 4.76 0.53
C ALA A 104 -19.78 3.78 0.62
N VAL A 105 -19.01 3.86 1.69
CA VAL A 105 -17.91 2.94 1.99
C VAL A 105 -18.40 1.50 2.06
N HIS A 106 -19.47 1.24 2.80
CA HIS A 106 -20.06 -0.10 2.87
C HIS A 106 -20.50 -0.61 1.49
N LYS A 107 -21.26 0.20 0.74
CA LYS A 107 -21.89 -0.25 -0.52
C LYS A 107 -20.93 -0.39 -1.70
N ILE A 108 -19.91 0.47 -1.77
CA ILE A 108 -19.03 0.59 -2.96
C ILE A 108 -17.70 -0.10 -2.71
N LEU A 109 -17.16 0.03 -1.51
CA LEU A 109 -15.86 -0.53 -1.13
C LEU A 109 -16.00 -1.88 -0.42
N ASP A 110 -17.23 -2.32 -0.12
CA ASP A 110 -17.53 -3.62 0.50
C ASP A 110 -16.85 -3.78 1.87
N ILE A 111 -16.76 -2.69 2.62
CA ILE A 111 -16.24 -2.70 3.99
C ILE A 111 -17.40 -3.08 4.93
N PRO A 112 -17.25 -4.11 5.80
CA PRO A 112 -18.30 -4.53 6.71
C PRO A 112 -18.80 -3.41 7.63
N ALA A 113 -20.11 -3.33 7.83
CA ALA A 113 -20.72 -2.29 8.66
C ALA A 113 -20.17 -2.29 10.10
N ASP A 114 -19.95 -3.47 10.68
CA ASP A 114 -19.42 -3.61 12.04
C ASP A 114 -18.01 -3.03 12.16
N TYR A 115 -17.17 -3.23 11.14
CA TYR A 115 -15.84 -2.63 11.08
C TYR A 115 -15.93 -1.10 10.98
N ILE A 116 -16.82 -0.59 10.13
CA ILE A 116 -17.04 0.86 9.97
C ILE A 116 -17.46 1.50 11.29
N LEU A 117 -18.43 0.91 11.99
CA LEU A 117 -18.95 1.43 13.25
C LEU A 117 -17.90 1.39 14.38
N SER A 118 -17.02 0.39 14.36
CA SER A 118 -15.94 0.26 15.35
C SER A 118 -14.79 1.27 15.13
N HIS A 119 -14.75 1.95 13.98
CA HIS A 119 -13.66 2.84 13.56
C HIS A 119 -14.15 4.19 13.01
N LEU A 120 -15.38 4.60 13.34
CA LEU A 120 -16.01 5.84 12.87
C LEU A 120 -15.58 7.07 13.68
#